data_AF-A0A432SFL9-F1
#
_entry.id   AF-A0A432SFL9-F1
#
_cell.length_a   1.000
_cell.length_b   1.000
_cell.length_c   1.000
_cell.angle_alpha   90.00
_cell.angle_beta   90.00
_cell.angle_gamma   90.00
#
_symmetry.space_group_name_H-M   'P 1'
#
loop_
_entity.id
_entity.type
_entity.pdbx_description
1 polymer ?
#
loop_
_entity_poly.entity_id
_entity_poly.type
_entity_poly.pdbx_seq_one_letter_code
_entity_poly.pdbx_strand_id
1 'polypeptide(L)'
;MAVTAAMVKELREKTGAGMMDCKKALVESNGDMENAIDWLKKKGLSSAGKKSDRVAAEGTVAVEIEPDFNKATMVEVNAETDFVAKNELFQNFAKNTAKHIHKNKPADIETLNASQIDGQSFDEYVKSNIATIGENMVVRRFEIIETADNEVVNGYIHMGGKIGVLVSAKFDKAENKGAVTDFLKQLAMHIAALKPSILSYKEFDADFVAKETEGIAKSIEKENEEL
;
A
#
# COMPACT_ATOMS: atom_id res chain seq x y z
N MET A 1 19.15 37.21 13.86
CA MET A 1 19.27 37.61 12.44
C MET A 1 17.88 37.73 11.83
N ALA A 2 17.69 38.61 10.84
CA ALA A 2 16.39 38.72 10.17
C ALA A 2 16.18 37.52 9.24
N VAL A 3 15.16 36.71 9.50
CA VAL A 3 14.74 35.61 8.60
C VAL A 3 14.27 36.20 7.27
N THR A 4 14.95 35.89 6.18
CA THR A 4 14.63 36.41 4.84
C THR A 4 13.65 35.50 4.09
N ALA A 5 12.91 36.05 3.14
CA ALA A 5 12.02 35.25 2.28
C ALA A 5 12.76 34.18 1.47
N ALA A 6 14.01 34.44 1.08
CA ALA A 6 14.86 33.48 0.38
C ALA A 6 15.19 32.27 1.25
N MET A 7 15.55 32.49 2.54
CA MET A 7 15.81 31.40 3.48
C MET A 7 14.57 30.53 3.72
N VAL A 8 13.39 31.16 3.84
CA VAL A 8 12.13 30.43 4.00
C VAL A 8 11.83 29.58 2.75
N LYS A 9 12.06 30.14 1.55
CA LYS A 9 11.88 29.42 0.29
C LYS A 9 12.85 28.23 0.19
N GLU A 10 14.13 28.44 0.51
CA GLU A 10 15.14 27.38 0.49
C GLU A 10 14.80 26.25 1.47
N LEU A 11 14.42 26.58 2.70
CA LEU A 11 14.03 25.58 3.69
C LEU A 11 12.79 24.78 3.24
N ARG A 12 11.82 25.45 2.62
CA ARG A 12 10.64 24.79 2.05
C ARG A 12 10.99 23.86 0.89
N GLU A 13 11.89 24.27 0.01
CA GLU A 13 12.33 23.43 -1.11
C GLU A 13 13.09 22.19 -0.62
N LYS A 14 13.89 22.32 0.45
CA LYS A 14 14.62 21.19 1.05
C LYS A 14 13.72 20.23 1.83
N THR A 15 12.72 20.74 2.55
CA THR A 15 11.94 19.93 3.51
C THR A 15 10.55 19.57 3.04
N GLY A 16 9.99 20.29 2.06
CA GLY A 16 8.60 20.17 1.65
C GLY A 16 7.59 20.74 2.65
N ALA A 17 8.03 21.29 3.78
CA ALA A 17 7.13 21.76 4.84
C ALA A 17 6.34 23.03 4.44
N GLY A 18 5.25 23.30 5.17
CA GLY A 18 4.42 24.49 4.96
C GLY A 18 5.21 25.79 5.11
N MET A 19 4.88 26.81 4.29
CA MET A 19 5.62 28.09 4.25
C MET A 19 5.73 28.77 5.62
N MET A 20 4.63 28.78 6.38
CA MET A 20 4.61 29.38 7.72
C MET A 20 5.38 28.56 8.76
N ASP A 21 5.44 27.24 8.59
CA ASP A 21 6.22 26.38 9.46
C ASP A 21 7.71 26.55 9.20
N CYS A 22 8.13 26.68 7.93
CA CYS A 22 9.51 27.02 7.57
C CYS A 22 9.93 28.37 8.18
N LYS A 23 9.08 29.39 8.07
CA LYS A 23 9.34 30.70 8.67
C LYS A 23 9.46 30.60 10.20
N LYS A 24 8.55 29.89 10.86
CA LYS A 24 8.61 29.69 12.33
C LYS A 24 9.88 28.94 12.73
N ALA A 25 10.21 27.86 12.04
CA ALA A 25 11.41 27.07 12.32
C ALA A 25 12.68 27.91 12.23
N LEU A 26 12.81 28.76 11.20
CA LEU A 26 13.94 29.68 11.06
C LEU A 26 13.96 30.75 12.15
N VAL A 27 12.80 31.24 12.61
CA VAL A 27 12.74 32.20 13.73
C VAL A 27 13.21 31.53 15.03
N GLU A 28 12.68 30.35 15.36
CA GLU A 28 13.04 29.59 16.57
C GLU A 28 14.50 29.13 16.55
N SER A 29 15.06 28.92 15.35
CA SER A 29 16.45 28.49 15.14
C SER A 29 17.40 29.67 14.88
N ASN A 30 16.96 30.91 15.09
CA ASN A 30 17.76 32.12 14.88
C ASN A 30 18.36 32.29 13.47
N GLY A 31 17.73 31.68 12.45
CA GLY A 31 18.17 31.68 11.06
C GLY A 31 19.12 30.54 10.69
N ASP A 32 19.42 29.63 11.63
CA ASP A 32 20.22 28.43 11.36
C ASP A 32 19.39 27.40 10.58
N MET A 33 19.90 26.98 9.42
CA MET A 33 19.18 26.09 8.50
C MET A 33 19.10 24.65 9.03
N GLU A 34 20.19 24.11 9.59
CA GLU A 34 20.22 22.74 10.09
C GLU A 34 19.33 22.60 11.33
N ASN A 35 19.45 23.56 12.26
CA ASN A 35 18.59 23.60 13.44
C ASN A 35 17.10 23.79 13.06
N ALA A 36 16.80 24.55 12.00
CA ALA A 36 15.43 24.70 11.51
C ALA A 36 14.88 23.40 10.89
N ILE A 37 15.71 22.63 10.19
CA ILE A 37 15.34 21.31 9.67
C ILE A 37 15.01 20.37 10.82
N ASP A 38 15.86 20.31 11.85
CA ASP A 38 15.63 19.48 13.04
C ASP A 38 14.37 19.88 13.80
N TRP A 39 14.12 21.19 13.91
CA TRP A 39 12.91 21.72 14.51
C TRP A 39 11.66 21.30 13.74
N LEU A 40 11.69 21.41 12.40
CA LEU A 40 10.59 20.96 11.53
C LEU A 40 10.36 19.46 11.66
N LYS A 41 11.43 18.65 11.72
CA LYS A 41 11.32 17.20 11.91
C LYS A 41 10.59 16.87 13.21
N LYS A 42 11.04 17.41 14.34
CA LYS A 42 10.42 17.20 15.66
C LYS A 42 8.95 17.62 15.68
N LYS A 43 8.65 18.80 15.12
CA LYS A 43 7.27 19.29 15.02
C LYS A 43 6.41 18.41 14.11
N GLY A 44 6.96 17.98 12.98
CA GLY A 44 6.32 17.10 12.01
C GLY A 44 5.88 15.80 12.64
N LEU A 45 6.79 15.12 13.35
CA LEU A 45 6.51 13.88 14.08
C LEU A 45 5.37 14.06 15.10
N SER A 46 5.37 15.16 15.86
CA SER A 46 4.27 15.46 16.80
C SER A 46 2.94 15.72 16.08
N SER A 47 2.97 16.45 14.97
CA SER A 47 1.76 16.74 14.18
C SER A 47 1.18 15.49 13.52
N ALA A 48 2.03 14.57 13.08
CA ALA A 48 1.63 13.30 12.50
C ALA A 48 0.94 12.41 13.54
N GLY A 49 1.49 12.33 14.76
CA GLY A 49 0.85 11.62 15.87
C GLY A 49 -0.53 12.16 16.26
N LYS A 50 -0.84 13.44 15.96
CA LYS A 50 -2.19 13.99 16.17
C LYS A 50 -3.18 13.68 15.04
N LYS A 51 -2.67 13.23 13.89
CA LYS A 51 -3.48 12.90 12.70
C LYS A 51 -3.78 11.41 12.63
N SER A 52 -3.04 10.56 13.35
CA SER A 52 -3.19 9.09 13.31
C SER A 52 -4.61 8.60 13.62
N ASP A 53 -5.35 9.35 14.44
CA ASP A 53 -6.72 8.99 14.84
C ASP A 53 -7.77 9.28 13.75
N ARG A 54 -7.38 9.97 12.67
CA ARG A 54 -8.28 10.30 11.57
C ARG A 54 -8.47 9.11 10.65
N VAL A 55 -9.69 8.94 10.14
CA VAL A 55 -10.01 7.83 9.25
C VAL A 55 -9.31 7.99 7.90
N ALA A 56 -8.45 7.02 7.55
CA ALA A 56 -7.83 6.91 6.24
C ALA A 56 -8.48 5.77 5.44
N ALA A 57 -9.54 6.08 4.70
CA ALA A 57 -10.32 5.10 3.94
C ALA A 57 -10.03 5.12 2.43
N GLU A 58 -9.37 6.17 1.94
CA GLU A 58 -8.87 6.25 0.56
C GLU A 58 -7.45 5.69 0.49
N GLY A 59 -6.86 5.56 -0.71
CA GLY A 59 -5.52 4.99 -0.83
C GLY A 59 -5.20 4.34 -2.17
N THR A 60 -4.07 3.63 -2.17
CA THR A 60 -3.54 2.89 -3.31
C THR A 60 -2.91 1.58 -2.85
N VAL A 61 -2.93 0.60 -3.74
CA VAL A 61 -2.15 -0.62 -3.65
C VAL A 61 -0.88 -0.44 -4.50
N ALA A 62 0.26 -0.81 -3.94
CA ALA A 62 1.54 -0.89 -4.66
C ALA A 62 2.05 -2.33 -4.67
N VAL A 63 2.72 -2.70 -5.76
CA VAL A 63 3.24 -4.05 -5.99
C VAL A 63 4.68 -3.97 -6.48
N GLU A 64 5.54 -4.83 -5.95
CA GLU A 64 6.90 -5.10 -6.42
C GLU A 64 6.99 -6.60 -6.77
N ILE A 65 7.42 -6.93 -7.99
CA ILE A 65 7.57 -8.31 -8.48
C ILE A 65 8.99 -8.45 -9.04
N GLU A 66 9.70 -9.51 -8.64
CA GLU A 66 11.05 -9.80 -9.16
C GLU A 66 11.00 -10.09 -10.67
N PRO A 67 12.03 -9.70 -11.45
CA PRO A 67 12.07 -9.95 -12.89
C PRO A 67 11.95 -11.43 -13.30
N ASP A 68 12.32 -12.35 -12.41
CA ASP A 68 12.25 -13.80 -12.63
C ASP A 68 10.97 -14.44 -12.05
N PHE A 69 10.04 -13.63 -11.52
CA PHE A 69 8.74 -14.03 -11.00
C PHE A 69 8.80 -15.01 -9.82
N ASN A 70 9.91 -15.01 -9.07
CA ASN A 70 10.09 -15.89 -7.91
C ASN A 70 9.57 -15.30 -6.58
N LYS A 71 9.29 -14.00 -6.56
CA LYS A 71 8.87 -13.27 -5.37
C LYS A 71 8.05 -12.05 -5.77
N ALA A 72 7.01 -11.79 -4.99
CA ALA A 72 6.18 -10.61 -5.13
C ALA A 72 5.77 -10.07 -3.76
N THR A 73 5.63 -8.76 -3.68
CA THR A 73 5.12 -8.06 -2.50
C THR A 73 4.01 -7.11 -2.92
N MET A 74 2.92 -7.12 -2.17
CA MET A 74 1.83 -6.16 -2.31
C MET A 74 1.63 -5.44 -0.99
N VAL A 75 1.38 -4.14 -1.05
CA VAL A 75 1.05 -3.32 0.12
C VAL A 75 -0.16 -2.43 -0.16
N GLU A 76 -1.07 -2.36 0.81
CA GLU A 76 -2.16 -1.37 0.86
C GLU A 76 -1.71 -0.18 1.71
N VAL A 77 -1.71 1.00 1.10
CA VAL A 77 -1.44 2.26 1.79
C VAL A 77 -2.66 3.16 1.67
N ASN A 78 -3.10 3.70 2.80
CA ASN A 78 -4.28 4.54 2.89
C ASN A 78 -3.94 6.00 3.19
N ALA A 79 -4.85 6.89 2.76
CA ALA A 79 -4.89 8.31 3.04
C ALA A 79 -6.32 8.74 3.43
N GLU A 80 -6.49 9.98 3.92
CA GLU A 80 -7.82 10.53 4.21
C GLU A 80 -8.62 10.77 2.92
N THR A 81 -7.98 11.32 1.87
CA THR A 81 -8.66 11.71 0.62
C THR A 81 -8.12 11.02 -0.64
N ASP A 82 -8.94 10.97 -1.68
CA ASP A 82 -8.57 10.40 -2.97
C ASP A 82 -7.60 11.30 -3.76
N PHE A 83 -7.62 12.62 -3.50
CA PHE A 83 -6.67 13.59 -4.06
C PHE A 83 -5.25 13.28 -3.61
N VAL A 84 -5.04 13.01 -2.31
CA VAL A 84 -3.75 12.57 -1.80
C VAL A 84 -3.38 11.20 -2.35
N ALA A 85 -4.33 10.26 -2.42
CA ALA A 85 -4.06 8.93 -2.98
C ALA A 85 -3.52 8.99 -4.43
N LYS A 86 -3.92 9.99 -5.23
CA LYS A 86 -3.45 10.20 -6.61
C LYS A 86 -2.19 11.06 -6.72
N ASN A 87 -1.75 11.69 -5.63
CA ASN A 87 -0.59 12.57 -5.62
C ASN A 87 0.72 11.79 -5.80
N GLU A 88 1.68 12.37 -6.53
CA GLU A 88 2.96 11.73 -6.84
C GLU A 88 3.80 11.38 -5.59
N LEU A 89 3.81 12.23 -4.56
CA LEU A 89 4.53 11.96 -3.32
C LEU A 89 3.96 10.72 -2.61
N PHE A 90 2.63 10.61 -2.54
CA PHE A 90 1.96 9.46 -1.95
C PHE A 90 2.19 8.18 -2.76
N GLN A 91 2.12 8.27 -4.09
CA GLN A 91 2.39 7.15 -4.99
C GLN A 91 3.84 6.65 -4.85
N ASN A 92 4.81 7.57 -4.72
CA ASN A 92 6.20 7.22 -4.50
C ASN A 92 6.43 6.63 -3.10
N PHE A 93 5.76 7.15 -2.07
CA PHE A 93 5.76 6.57 -0.73
C PHE A 93 5.26 5.12 -0.75
N ALA A 94 4.14 4.83 -1.43
CA ALA A 94 3.59 3.48 -1.52
C ALA A 94 4.54 2.52 -2.26
N LYS A 95 5.14 2.96 -3.38
CA LYS A 95 6.14 2.18 -4.13
C LYS A 95 7.40 1.89 -3.30
N ASN A 96 7.94 2.90 -2.62
CA ASN A 96 9.12 2.75 -1.78
C ASN A 96 8.85 1.84 -0.58
N THR A 97 7.65 1.92 -0.01
CA THR A 97 7.18 0.99 1.03
C THR A 97 7.13 -0.44 0.50
N ALA A 98 6.55 -0.67 -0.68
CA ALA A 98 6.50 -2.00 -1.30
C ALA A 98 7.91 -2.58 -1.50
N LYS A 99 8.84 -1.78 -2.03
CA LYS A 99 10.25 -2.17 -2.22
C LYS A 99 10.97 -2.47 -0.90
N HIS A 100 10.72 -1.65 0.12
CA HIS A 100 11.32 -1.84 1.44
C HIS A 100 10.85 -3.14 2.08
N ILE A 101 9.54 -3.42 2.04
CA ILE A 101 8.97 -4.69 2.51
C ILE A 101 9.55 -5.86 1.70
N HIS A 102 9.58 -5.73 0.36
CA HIS A 102 10.08 -6.76 -0.55
C HIS A 102 11.54 -7.15 -0.29
N LYS A 103 12.37 -6.16 0.09
CA LYS A 103 13.78 -6.36 0.43
C LYS A 103 13.98 -6.97 1.80
N ASN A 104 13.27 -6.48 2.82
CA ASN A 104 13.55 -6.79 4.22
C ASN A 104 12.66 -7.89 4.81
N LYS A 105 11.56 -8.24 4.13
CA LYS A 105 10.62 -9.32 4.50
C LYS A 105 10.17 -9.28 5.96
N PRO A 106 9.65 -8.14 6.46
CA PRO A 106 9.09 -8.10 7.81
C PRO A 106 7.92 -9.09 7.91
N ALA A 107 7.78 -9.76 9.06
CA ALA A 107 6.71 -10.73 9.28
C ALA A 107 5.33 -10.07 9.42
N ASP A 108 5.30 -8.83 9.92
CA ASP A 108 4.08 -8.08 10.22
C ASP A 108 4.35 -6.56 10.21
N ILE A 109 3.28 -5.79 10.47
CA ILE A 109 3.34 -4.32 10.54
C ILE A 109 4.21 -3.85 11.71
N GLU A 110 4.25 -4.57 12.83
CA GLU A 110 5.07 -4.19 13.98
C GLU A 110 6.57 -4.25 13.64
N THR A 111 7.00 -5.37 13.05
CA THR A 111 8.36 -5.59 12.55
C THR A 111 8.71 -4.60 11.44
N LEU A 112 7.76 -4.28 10.55
CA LEU A 112 7.93 -3.26 9.53
C LEU A 112 8.20 -1.90 10.17
N ASN A 113 7.39 -1.47 11.13
CA ASN A 113 7.53 -0.17 11.80
C ASN A 113 8.86 -0.02 12.54
N ALA A 114 9.40 -1.12 13.10
CA ALA A 114 10.70 -1.15 13.77
C ALA A 114 11.90 -1.17 12.81
N SER A 115 11.69 -1.53 11.54
CA SER A 115 12.75 -1.60 10.53
C SER A 115 13.31 -0.21 10.18
N GLN A 116 14.47 -0.18 9.51
CA GLN A 116 15.16 1.06 9.15
C GLN A 116 15.07 1.33 7.64
N ILE A 117 14.67 2.54 7.26
CA ILE A 117 14.64 3.02 5.87
C ILE A 117 15.25 4.42 5.81
N ASP A 118 16.17 4.65 4.87
CA ASP A 118 16.84 5.95 4.68
C ASP A 118 17.47 6.56 5.95
N GLY A 119 18.00 5.70 6.85
CA GLY A 119 18.68 6.13 8.07
C GLY A 119 17.75 6.53 9.23
N GLN A 120 16.46 6.22 9.15
CA GLN A 120 15.49 6.40 10.24
C GLN A 120 14.59 5.16 10.39
N SER A 121 13.82 5.09 11.48
CA SER A 121 12.82 4.04 11.60
C SER A 121 11.72 4.19 10.56
N PHE A 122 11.11 3.07 10.15
CA PHE A 122 10.01 3.10 9.20
C PHE A 122 8.81 3.91 9.73
N ASP A 123 8.51 3.81 11.03
CA ASP A 123 7.49 4.66 11.67
C ASP A 123 7.78 6.17 11.53
N GLU A 124 9.04 6.60 11.75
CA GLU A 124 9.44 7.99 11.51
C GLU A 124 9.36 8.38 10.04
N TYR A 125 9.65 7.46 9.12
CA TYR A 125 9.48 7.67 7.69
C TYR A 125 8.01 7.92 7.33
N VAL A 126 7.07 7.13 7.85
CA VAL A 126 5.62 7.36 7.67
C VAL A 126 5.22 8.71 8.24
N LYS A 127 5.60 9.01 9.48
CA LYS A 127 5.26 10.28 10.16
C LYS A 127 5.83 11.51 9.45
N SER A 128 7.02 11.39 8.85
CA SER A 128 7.62 12.46 8.05
C SER A 128 6.81 12.72 6.77
N ASN A 129 6.32 11.67 6.10
CA ASN A 129 5.44 11.81 4.95
C ASN A 129 4.09 12.44 5.32
N ILE A 130 3.49 12.06 6.47
CA ILE A 130 2.26 12.70 7.01
C ILE A 130 2.47 14.19 7.29
N ALA A 131 3.65 14.57 7.80
CA ALA A 131 3.97 15.97 8.07
C ALA A 131 4.05 16.79 6.77
N THR A 132 4.64 16.22 5.72
CA THR A 132 4.77 16.88 4.41
C THR A 132 3.44 16.93 3.65
N ILE A 133 2.71 15.82 3.58
CA ILE A 133 1.44 15.71 2.83
C ILE A 133 0.30 16.44 3.56
N GLY A 134 0.29 16.39 4.89
CA GLY A 134 -0.71 17.09 5.70
C GLY A 134 -1.92 16.25 6.11
N GLU A 135 -2.07 15.03 5.58
CA GLU A 135 -3.13 14.07 5.91
C GLU A 135 -2.58 12.83 6.62
N ASN A 136 -3.44 12.15 7.37
CA ASN A 136 -3.14 10.84 7.92
C ASN A 136 -2.81 9.84 6.79
N MET A 137 -1.82 8.99 7.05
CA MET A 137 -1.41 7.94 6.14
C MET A 137 -1.18 6.66 6.94
N VAL A 138 -1.63 5.54 6.41
CA VAL A 138 -1.53 4.25 7.10
C VAL A 138 -1.03 3.20 6.13
N VAL A 139 0.04 2.50 6.49
CA VAL A 139 0.39 1.23 5.85
C VAL A 139 -0.45 0.16 6.52
N ARG A 140 -1.52 -0.27 5.86
CA ARG A 140 -2.59 -1.01 6.52
C ARG A 140 -2.31 -2.51 6.59
N ARG A 141 -1.80 -3.07 5.50
CA ARG A 141 -1.45 -4.48 5.36
C ARG A 141 -0.54 -4.68 4.17
N PHE A 142 0.20 -5.77 4.20
CA PHE A 142 1.00 -6.23 3.08
C PHE A 142 1.00 -7.74 3.03
N GLU A 143 1.33 -8.29 1.87
CA GLU A 143 1.52 -9.72 1.66
C GLU A 143 2.80 -9.92 0.86
N ILE A 144 3.51 -11.01 1.17
CA ILE A 144 4.72 -11.43 0.47
C ILE A 144 4.51 -12.86 0.00
N ILE A 145 4.65 -13.07 -1.30
CA ILE A 145 4.65 -14.41 -1.90
C ILE A 145 6.07 -14.71 -2.35
N GLU A 146 6.66 -15.75 -1.79
CA GLU A 146 7.89 -16.37 -2.28
C GLU A 146 7.52 -17.72 -2.89
N THR A 147 8.07 -18.03 -4.06
CA THR A 147 7.72 -19.23 -4.82
C THR A 147 8.80 -20.29 -4.67
N ALA A 148 8.39 -21.56 -4.72
CA ALA A 148 9.34 -22.67 -4.91
C ALA A 148 9.94 -22.64 -6.33
N ASP A 149 10.94 -23.49 -6.58
CA ASP A 149 11.62 -23.59 -7.90
C ASP A 149 10.68 -23.91 -9.06
N ASN A 150 9.59 -24.64 -8.78
CA ASN A 150 8.57 -25.02 -9.76
C ASN A 150 7.31 -24.16 -9.68
N GLU A 151 7.40 -22.96 -9.12
CA GLU A 151 6.32 -22.00 -8.97
C GLU A 151 6.71 -20.64 -9.54
N VAL A 152 5.70 -19.87 -9.96
CA VAL A 152 5.84 -18.46 -10.34
C VAL A 152 4.71 -17.65 -9.74
N VAL A 153 4.97 -16.37 -9.51
CA VAL A 153 3.97 -15.39 -9.06
C VAL A 153 3.89 -14.24 -10.06
N ASN A 154 2.67 -13.80 -10.38
CA ASN A 154 2.43 -12.60 -11.16
C ASN A 154 1.22 -11.85 -10.61
N GLY A 155 0.98 -10.62 -11.08
CA GLY A 155 -0.11 -9.81 -10.55
C GLY A 155 -0.60 -8.72 -11.48
N TYR A 156 -1.69 -8.09 -11.08
CA TYR A 156 -2.34 -7.02 -11.81
C TYR A 156 -2.77 -5.89 -10.88
N ILE A 157 -2.49 -4.65 -11.30
CA ILE A 157 -3.00 -3.43 -10.66
C ILE A 157 -4.05 -2.83 -11.58
N HIS A 158 -5.24 -2.56 -11.04
CA HIS A 158 -6.36 -1.95 -11.76
C HIS A 158 -6.67 -0.55 -11.23
N MET A 159 -7.24 0.30 -12.11
CA MET A 159 -7.73 1.64 -11.77
C MET A 159 -6.75 2.49 -10.96
N GLY A 160 -5.47 2.49 -11.36
CA GLY A 160 -4.44 3.31 -10.72
C GLY A 160 -4.13 2.91 -9.27
N GLY A 161 -4.33 1.64 -8.91
CA GLY A 161 -4.02 1.12 -7.56
C GLY A 161 -5.23 0.91 -6.66
N LYS A 162 -6.47 1.09 -7.15
CA LYS A 162 -7.67 0.78 -6.35
C LYS A 162 -7.86 -0.71 -6.10
N ILE A 163 -7.37 -1.56 -7.00
CA ILE A 163 -7.40 -3.02 -6.85
C ILE A 163 -6.02 -3.55 -7.22
N GLY A 164 -5.48 -4.42 -6.37
CA GLY A 164 -4.28 -5.21 -6.67
C GLY A 164 -4.57 -6.68 -6.46
N VAL A 165 -4.03 -7.50 -7.35
CA VAL A 165 -4.11 -8.97 -7.28
C VAL A 165 -2.72 -9.54 -7.48
N LEU A 166 -2.34 -10.50 -6.65
CA LEU A 166 -1.21 -11.40 -6.86
C LEU A 166 -1.76 -12.83 -6.94
N VAL A 167 -1.20 -13.63 -7.83
CA VAL A 167 -1.53 -15.04 -8.00
C VAL A 167 -0.22 -15.80 -8.20
N SER A 168 -0.06 -16.92 -7.50
CA SER A 168 1.02 -17.88 -7.76
C SER A 168 0.46 -19.19 -8.28
N ALA A 169 1.27 -19.89 -9.08
CA ALA A 169 0.94 -21.24 -9.53
C ALA A 169 2.20 -22.08 -9.76
N LYS A 170 2.02 -23.40 -9.63
CA LYS A 170 3.01 -24.41 -10.00
C LYS A 170 3.04 -24.61 -11.51
N PHE A 171 4.19 -25.03 -12.01
CA PHE A 171 4.39 -25.53 -13.35
C PHE A 171 5.12 -26.88 -13.32
N ASP A 172 4.76 -27.79 -14.22
CA ASP A 172 5.30 -29.16 -14.21
C ASP A 172 6.68 -29.29 -14.87
N LYS A 173 7.00 -28.40 -15.82
CA LYS A 173 8.25 -28.39 -16.58
C LYS A 173 8.79 -26.97 -16.70
N ALA A 174 10.11 -26.80 -16.62
CA ALA A 174 10.76 -25.49 -16.69
C ALA A 174 10.41 -24.70 -17.97
N GLU A 175 10.22 -25.38 -19.10
CA GLU A 175 9.79 -24.76 -20.37
C GLU A 175 8.40 -24.07 -20.28
N ASN A 176 7.55 -24.50 -19.35
CA ASN A 176 6.22 -23.91 -19.15
C ASN A 176 6.24 -22.62 -18.32
N LYS A 177 7.37 -22.29 -17.66
CA LYS A 177 7.47 -21.14 -16.74
C LYS A 177 6.95 -19.84 -17.38
N GLY A 178 7.37 -19.56 -18.62
CA GLY A 178 6.94 -18.37 -19.35
C GLY A 178 5.43 -18.35 -19.61
N ALA A 179 4.90 -19.42 -20.19
CA ALA A 179 3.47 -19.53 -20.50
C ALA A 179 2.57 -19.43 -19.25
N VAL A 180 2.98 -20.06 -18.15
CA VAL A 180 2.27 -19.96 -16.86
C VAL A 180 2.33 -18.54 -16.32
N THR A 181 3.49 -17.88 -16.39
CA THR A 181 3.66 -16.48 -15.94
C THR A 181 2.73 -15.52 -16.69
N ASP A 182 2.62 -15.65 -18.01
CA ASP A 182 1.73 -14.83 -18.84
C ASP A 182 0.25 -15.12 -18.53
N PHE A 183 -0.09 -16.40 -18.34
CA PHE A 183 -1.43 -16.80 -17.94
C PHE A 183 -1.83 -16.20 -16.57
N LEU A 184 -0.92 -16.21 -15.59
CA LEU A 184 -1.18 -15.64 -14.26
C LEU A 184 -1.50 -14.14 -14.33
N LYS A 185 -0.92 -13.41 -15.29
CA LYS A 185 -1.29 -12.00 -15.52
C LYS A 185 -2.75 -11.87 -15.93
N GLN A 186 -3.20 -12.69 -16.87
CA GLN A 186 -4.60 -12.69 -17.34
C GLN A 186 -5.56 -13.15 -16.26
N LEU A 187 -5.17 -14.17 -15.50
CA LEU A 187 -5.94 -14.65 -14.36
C LEU A 187 -6.07 -13.59 -13.26
N ALA A 188 -5.00 -12.84 -12.97
CA ALA A 188 -5.06 -11.72 -12.03
C ALA A 188 -6.03 -10.62 -12.48
N MET A 189 -6.14 -10.35 -13.80
CA MET A 189 -7.13 -9.42 -14.35
C MET A 189 -8.57 -9.94 -14.17
N HIS A 190 -8.78 -11.24 -14.39
CA HIS A 190 -10.07 -11.89 -14.15
C HIS A 190 -10.49 -11.82 -12.68
N ILE A 191 -9.56 -12.13 -11.76
CA ILE A 191 -9.81 -12.04 -10.31
C ILE A 191 -10.11 -10.61 -9.89
N ALA A 192 -9.41 -9.62 -10.43
CA ALA A 192 -9.67 -8.21 -10.14
C ALA A 192 -11.10 -7.79 -10.54
N ALA A 193 -11.63 -8.36 -11.62
CA ALA A 193 -12.97 -8.06 -12.13
C ALA A 193 -14.07 -8.82 -11.37
N LEU A 194 -13.93 -10.14 -11.17
CA LEU A 194 -14.99 -10.99 -10.63
C LEU A 194 -14.92 -11.21 -9.11
N LYS A 195 -13.78 -10.90 -8.48
CA LYS A 195 -13.55 -11.03 -7.03
C LYS A 195 -13.94 -12.41 -6.48
N PRO A 196 -13.46 -13.53 -7.08
CA PRO A 196 -13.71 -14.85 -6.52
C PRO A 196 -13.15 -14.94 -5.09
N SER A 197 -13.89 -15.57 -4.19
CA SER A 197 -13.48 -15.76 -2.79
C SER A 197 -12.82 -17.12 -2.52
N ILE A 198 -12.83 -18.03 -3.51
CA ILE A 198 -12.30 -19.39 -3.42
C ILE A 198 -11.62 -19.78 -4.74
N LEU A 199 -10.71 -20.75 -4.69
CA LEU A 199 -9.99 -21.24 -5.88
C LEU A 199 -10.75 -22.38 -6.58
N SER A 200 -11.48 -23.19 -5.82
CA SER A 200 -12.23 -24.34 -6.33
C SER A 200 -13.60 -24.41 -5.69
N TYR A 201 -14.62 -24.84 -6.44
CA TYR A 201 -15.96 -25.10 -5.90
C TYR A 201 -15.95 -26.13 -4.74
N LYS A 202 -14.88 -26.93 -4.62
CA LYS A 202 -14.71 -27.89 -3.52
C LYS A 202 -14.38 -27.24 -2.18
N GLU A 203 -14.01 -25.97 -2.19
CA GLU A 203 -13.70 -25.17 -0.99
C GLU A 203 -14.94 -24.50 -0.41
N PHE A 204 -16.10 -24.60 -1.08
CA PHE A 204 -17.34 -24.11 -0.49
C PHE A 204 -17.65 -24.87 0.80
N ASP A 205 -18.04 -24.12 1.82
CA ASP A 205 -18.56 -24.68 3.05
C ASP A 205 -19.81 -25.52 2.76
N ALA A 206 -19.87 -26.73 3.31
CA ALA A 206 -20.94 -27.68 2.98
C ALA A 206 -22.32 -27.17 3.44
N ASP A 207 -22.38 -26.46 4.58
CA ASP A 207 -23.61 -25.89 5.09
C ASP A 207 -24.06 -24.71 4.22
N PHE A 208 -23.12 -23.88 3.74
CA PHE A 208 -23.40 -22.87 2.73
C PHE A 208 -24.01 -23.50 1.47
N VAL A 209 -23.39 -24.55 0.91
CA VAL A 209 -23.91 -25.22 -0.29
C VAL A 209 -25.32 -25.77 -0.06
N ALA A 210 -25.54 -26.43 1.09
CA ALA A 210 -26.86 -27.00 1.43
C ALA A 210 -27.92 -25.91 1.53
N LYS A 211 -27.61 -24.81 2.22
CA LYS A 211 -28.53 -23.68 2.40
C LYS A 211 -28.87 -22.98 1.08
N GLU A 212 -27.87 -22.72 0.23
CA GLU A 212 -28.10 -22.11 -1.08
C GLU A 212 -28.93 -23.05 -1.98
N THR A 213 -28.63 -24.36 -1.95
CA THR A 213 -29.39 -25.37 -2.71
C THR A 213 -30.86 -25.41 -2.29
N GLU A 214 -31.13 -25.43 -0.97
CA GLU A 214 -32.49 -25.39 -0.44
C GLU A 214 -33.22 -24.10 -0.83
N GLY A 215 -32.54 -22.96 -0.76
CA GLY A 215 -33.10 -21.66 -1.15
C GLY A 215 -33.49 -21.62 -2.63
N ILE A 216 -32.62 -22.10 -3.51
CA ILE A 216 -32.89 -22.16 -4.96
C ILE A 216 -34.04 -23.12 -5.25
N ALA A 217 -34.05 -24.31 -4.63
CA ALA A 217 -35.14 -25.29 -4.82
C ALA A 217 -36.51 -24.70 -4.45
N LYS A 218 -36.61 -24.02 -3.31
CA LYS A 218 -37.86 -23.36 -2.89
C LYS A 218 -38.30 -22.25 -3.84
N SER A 219 -37.35 -21.50 -4.41
CA SER A 219 -37.68 -20.47 -5.40
C SER A 219 -38.31 -21.06 -6.66
N ILE A 220 -37.74 -22.17 -7.15
CA ILE A 220 -38.23 -22.88 -8.33
C ILE A 220 -39.61 -23.50 -8.06
N GLU A 221 -39.81 -24.11 -6.88
CA GLU A 221 -41.11 -24.64 -6.48
C GLU A 221 -42.19 -23.56 -6.49
N LYS A 222 -41.89 -22.41 -5.90
CA LYS A 222 -42.81 -21.26 -5.90
C LYS A 222 -43.13 -20.76 -7.31
N GLU A 223 -42.13 -20.62 -8.18
CA GLU A 223 -42.34 -20.18 -9.57
C GLU A 223 -43.22 -21.17 -10.36
N ASN A 224 -43.10 -22.47 -10.09
CA ASN A 224 -43.91 -23.49 -10.74
C ASN A 224 -45.36 -23.55 -10.22
N GLU A 225 -45.62 -23.16 -8.97
CA GLU A 225 -46.98 -23.06 -8.40
C GLU A 225 -47.75 -21.83 -8.91
N GLU A 226 -47.04 -20.79 -9.37
CA GLU A 226 -47.62 -19.55 -9.90
C GLU A 226 -47.91 -19.59 -11.42
N LEU A 227 -47.61 -20.71 -12.10
CA LEU A 227 -47.86 -20.98 -13.53
C LEU A 227 -49.05 -21.92 -13.77
#